data_AF-A0A1Q3E0B4-F1
#
_entry.id   AF-A0A1Q3E0B4-F1
#
_cell.length_a   1.000
_cell.length_b   1.000
_cell.length_c   1.000
_cell.angle_alpha   90.00
_cell.angle_beta   90.00
_cell.angle_gamma   90.00
#
_symmetry.space_group_name_H-M   'P 1'
#
loop_
_entity.id
_entity.type
_entity.pdbx_description
1 polymer ?
#
loop_
_entity_poly.entity_id
_entity_poly.type
_entity_poly.pdbx_seq_one_letter_code
_entity_poly.pdbx_strand_id
1 'polypeptide(L)'
;MSVVDKNPIMESIADWADYKSAEIKAAYDQKGGWEGWVQVELARHLQQYFGHEGVAEVTREEYVYNGTDQRSDLLITTTKTNGDAFTNMFELKCESSGNSGKFRTEVKADCAKINNGVWNAKYNPCKAWIVAFGVSKTVGDFVVGGANLKEYHRKIQAGGTQITLWWGTRS
;
A
#
# COMPACT_ATOMS: atom_id res chain seq x y z
N MET A 1 -20.93 13.31 3.19
CA MET A 1 -19.91 13.07 4.23
C MET A 1 -19.62 11.58 4.18
N SER A 2 -18.55 11.16 3.48
CA SER A 2 -18.23 9.74 3.44
C SER A 2 -17.76 9.33 4.83
N VAL A 3 -18.39 8.28 5.37
CA VAL A 3 -17.86 7.59 6.54
C VAL A 3 -16.48 7.11 6.11
N VAL A 4 -15.43 7.70 6.69
CA VAL A 4 -14.08 7.16 6.61
C VAL A 4 -14.21 5.75 7.18
N ASP A 5 -14.14 4.73 6.32
CA ASP A 5 -13.94 3.35 6.73
C ASP A 5 -12.57 3.35 7.42
N LYS A 6 -12.58 3.55 8.75
CA LYS A 6 -11.38 3.51 9.59
C LYS A 6 -10.82 2.09 9.52
N ASN A 7 -9.90 1.87 8.60
CA ASN A 7 -9.18 0.61 8.49
C ASN A 7 -7.90 0.72 9.33
N PRO A 8 -7.72 -0.10 10.38
CA PRO A 8 -6.56 -0.01 11.27
C PRO A 8 -5.21 -0.12 10.53
N ILE A 9 -5.13 -0.91 9.46
CA ILE A 9 -3.90 -1.04 8.67
C ILE A 9 -3.60 0.27 7.95
N MET A 10 -4.60 0.86 7.29
CA MET A 10 -4.42 2.12 6.57
C MET A 10 -4.11 3.30 7.49
N GLU A 11 -4.76 3.37 8.65
CA GLU A 11 -4.45 4.36 9.68
C GLU A 11 -3.02 4.19 10.19
N SER A 12 -2.60 2.96 10.47
CA SER A 12 -1.24 2.64 10.90
C SER A 12 -0.17 3.02 9.84
N ILE A 13 -0.46 2.83 8.55
CA ILE A 13 0.40 3.28 7.44
C ILE A 13 0.46 4.81 7.39
N ALA A 14 -0.68 5.49 7.56
CA ALA A 14 -0.72 6.95 7.56
C ALA A 14 0.06 7.54 8.74
N ASP A 15 -0.07 6.96 9.93
CA ASP A 15 0.66 7.38 11.13
C ASP A 15 2.16 7.10 10.99
N TRP A 16 2.55 5.96 10.40
CA TRP A 16 3.95 5.69 10.05
C TRP A 16 4.52 6.72 9.08
N ALA A 17 3.76 7.09 8.05
CA ALA A 17 4.19 8.05 7.04
C ALA A 17 4.37 9.46 7.62
N ASP A 18 3.50 9.83 8.57
CA ASP A 18 3.61 11.08 9.32
C ASP A 18 4.87 11.07 10.22
N TYR A 19 5.09 9.97 10.94
CA TYR A 19 6.28 9.78 11.78
C TYR A 19 7.59 9.79 10.99
N LYS A 20 7.63 9.14 9.81
CA LYS A 20 8.82 9.03 8.94
C LYS A 20 9.00 10.17 7.96
N SER A 21 8.21 11.22 8.13
CA SER A 21 8.05 12.29 7.18
C SER A 21 9.34 12.95 6.67
N ALA A 22 10.29 13.23 7.57
CA ALA A 22 11.56 13.84 7.21
C ALA A 22 12.40 12.89 6.33
N GLU A 23 12.42 11.60 6.65
CA GLU A 23 13.07 10.56 5.86
C GLU A 23 12.38 10.38 4.50
N ILE A 24 11.04 10.41 4.45
CA ILE A 24 10.27 10.35 3.19
C ILE A 24 10.68 11.47 2.25
N LYS A 25 10.72 12.70 2.77
CA LYS A 25 11.14 13.87 2.00
C LYS A 25 12.58 13.72 1.49
N ALA A 26 13.50 13.28 2.33
CA ALA A 26 14.89 13.11 1.94
C ALA A 26 15.07 12.03 0.86
N ALA A 27 14.26 10.97 0.91
CA ALA A 27 14.33 9.87 -0.02
C ALA A 27 13.61 10.13 -1.36
N TYR A 28 12.58 11.00 -1.39
CA TYR A 28 11.92 11.45 -2.63
C TYR A 28 12.93 12.01 -3.66
N ASP A 29 13.98 12.69 -3.18
CA ASP A 29 15.01 13.30 -4.03
C ASP A 29 16.10 12.30 -4.47
N GLN A 30 16.12 11.09 -3.91
CA GLN A 30 17.12 10.07 -4.26
C GLN A 30 16.75 9.31 -5.54
N LYS A 31 17.76 8.86 -6.28
CA LYS A 31 17.56 8.06 -7.50
C LYS A 31 17.29 6.60 -7.14
N GLY A 32 16.02 6.21 -7.17
CA GLY A 32 15.60 4.82 -6.96
C GLY A 32 15.75 4.34 -5.52
N GLY A 33 15.34 3.11 -5.25
CA GLY A 33 15.44 2.47 -3.92
C GLY A 33 14.45 2.98 -2.87
N TRP A 34 13.87 4.17 -3.05
CA TRP A 34 12.85 4.76 -2.17
C TRP A 34 11.65 3.84 -1.95
N GLU A 35 11.04 3.31 -3.02
CA GLU A 35 9.91 2.39 -2.91
C GLU A 35 10.27 1.09 -2.17
N GLY A 36 11.45 0.53 -2.46
CA GLY A 36 11.96 -0.65 -1.76
C GLY A 36 12.24 -0.38 -0.28
N TRP A 37 12.70 0.82 0.07
CA TRP A 37 12.84 1.24 1.47
C TRP A 37 11.47 1.34 2.16
N VAL A 38 10.46 1.92 1.50
CA VAL A 38 9.09 2.00 2.02
C VAL A 38 8.54 0.60 2.29
N GLN A 39 8.71 -0.33 1.34
CA GLN A 39 8.30 -1.73 1.55
C GLN A 39 8.94 -2.34 2.80
N VAL A 40 10.25 -2.16 3.02
CA VAL A 40 10.95 -2.71 4.19
C VAL A 40 10.45 -2.10 5.49
N GLU A 41 10.36 -0.77 5.55
CA GLU A 41 9.94 -0.08 6.77
C GLU A 41 8.46 -0.33 7.09
N LEU A 42 7.58 -0.37 6.09
CA LEU A 42 6.18 -0.73 6.31
C LEU A 42 6.02 -2.18 6.75
N ALA A 43 6.77 -3.13 6.17
CA ALA A 43 6.72 -4.52 6.61
C ALA A 43 7.11 -4.63 8.10
N ARG A 44 8.19 -3.96 8.51
CA ARG A 44 8.65 -3.92 9.90
C ARG A 44 7.61 -3.28 10.81
N HIS A 45 7.05 -2.14 10.42
CA HIS A 45 6.04 -1.39 11.19
C HIS A 45 4.77 -2.22 11.38
N LEU A 46 4.24 -2.81 10.30
CA LEU A 46 3.01 -3.60 10.33
C LEU A 46 3.20 -4.91 11.12
N GLN A 47 4.37 -5.54 11.03
CA GLN A 47 4.71 -6.71 11.85
C GLN A 47 4.74 -6.37 13.33
N GLN A 48 5.27 -5.21 13.71
CA GLN A 48 5.26 -4.74 15.10
C GLN A 48 3.85 -4.38 15.58
N TYR A 49 3.06 -3.74 14.72
CA TYR A 49 1.73 -3.25 15.09
C TYR A 49 0.70 -4.39 15.22
N PHE A 50 0.73 -5.37 14.31
CA PHE A 50 -0.28 -6.44 14.23
C PHE A 50 0.23 -7.81 14.71
N GLY A 51 1.54 -7.99 14.92
CA GLY A 51 2.14 -9.26 15.33
C GLY A 51 1.86 -9.70 16.76
N HIS A 52 1.14 -8.91 17.56
CA HIS A 52 0.91 -9.17 18.97
C HIS A 52 -0.43 -9.89 19.29
N GLU A 53 -1.44 -9.83 18.40
CA GLU A 53 -2.80 -10.36 18.66
C GLU A 53 -3.12 -11.67 17.92
N GLY A 54 -2.10 -12.35 17.38
CA GLY A 54 -2.20 -13.58 16.61
C GLY A 54 -0.91 -13.82 15.83
N VAL A 55 -0.84 -14.88 15.03
CA VAL A 55 0.27 -15.04 14.07
C VAL A 55 -0.08 -14.19 12.86
N ALA A 56 0.22 -12.89 12.95
CA ALA A 56 0.26 -12.02 11.77
C ALA A 56 1.64 -12.15 11.13
N GLU A 57 1.67 -12.74 9.94
CA GLU A 57 2.89 -12.85 9.14
C GLU A 57 2.87 -11.74 8.08
N VAL A 58 3.93 -10.92 8.08
CA VAL A 58 4.13 -9.87 7.08
C VAL A 58 5.26 -10.28 6.14
N THR A 59 4.94 -10.49 4.87
CA THR A 59 5.91 -10.83 3.82
C THR A 59 5.94 -9.77 2.73
N ARG A 60 6.98 -9.81 1.89
CA ARG A 60 7.18 -8.88 0.77
C ARG A 60 7.42 -9.68 -0.49
N GLU A 61 7.04 -9.12 -1.64
CA GLU A 61 7.41 -9.67 -2.95
C GLU A 61 6.91 -11.12 -3.16
N GLU A 62 5.70 -11.42 -2.68
CA GLU A 62 5.10 -12.75 -2.77
C GLU A 62 4.39 -12.99 -4.11
N TYR A 63 4.55 -14.19 -4.68
CA TYR A 63 3.84 -14.63 -5.87
C TYR A 63 2.37 -14.93 -5.52
N VAL A 64 1.52 -13.93 -5.73
CA VAL A 64 0.10 -13.95 -5.34
C VAL A 64 -0.86 -14.12 -6.51
N TYR A 65 -0.42 -13.82 -7.72
CA TYR A 65 -1.21 -13.94 -8.94
C TYR A 65 -1.04 -15.33 -9.57
N ASN A 66 -2.14 -15.99 -9.87
CA ASN A 66 -2.15 -17.34 -10.39
C ASN A 66 -1.65 -17.39 -11.84
N GLY A 67 -0.72 -18.30 -12.14
CA GLY A 67 -0.19 -18.51 -13.49
C GLY A 67 0.71 -17.38 -14.01
N THR A 68 1.22 -16.50 -13.15
CA THR A 68 2.14 -15.42 -13.51
C THR A 68 3.29 -15.30 -12.51
N ASP A 69 4.37 -14.64 -12.93
CA ASP A 69 5.49 -14.27 -12.04
C ASP A 69 5.24 -12.94 -11.32
N GLN A 70 4.00 -12.44 -11.32
CA GLN A 70 3.68 -11.17 -10.67
C GLN A 70 3.60 -11.35 -9.15
N ARG A 71 4.21 -10.39 -8.46
CA ARG A 71 4.30 -10.36 -7.00
C ARG A 71 3.55 -9.17 -6.43
N SER A 72 3.00 -9.29 -5.22
CA SER A 72 2.57 -8.13 -4.45
C SER A 72 3.74 -7.53 -3.69
N ASP A 73 3.72 -6.21 -3.47
CA ASP A 73 4.74 -5.52 -2.69
C ASP A 73 4.74 -5.94 -1.22
N LEU A 74 3.54 -6.08 -0.62
CA LEU A 74 3.37 -6.56 0.75
C LEU A 74 2.20 -7.54 0.86
N LEU A 75 2.32 -8.48 1.80
CA LEU A 75 1.25 -9.37 2.20
C LEU A 75 1.18 -9.41 3.74
N ILE A 76 -0.02 -9.36 4.29
CA ILE A 76 -0.27 -9.57 5.72
C ILE A 76 -1.27 -10.71 5.85
N THR A 77 -0.83 -11.85 6.35
CA THR A 77 -1.70 -12.99 6.64
C THR A 77 -1.91 -13.06 8.14
N THR A 78 -3.16 -12.91 8.57
CA THR A 78 -3.54 -13.05 9.99
C THR A 78 -4.22 -14.40 10.18
N THR A 79 -3.61 -15.25 11.02
CA THR A 79 -4.21 -16.53 11.41
C THR A 79 -4.82 -16.39 12.81
N LYS A 80 -6.13 -16.60 12.90
CA LYS A 80 -6.88 -16.62 14.14
C LYS A 80 -6.62 -17.91 14.93
N THR A 81 -6.94 -17.89 16.21
CA THR A 81 -6.77 -19.06 17.11
C THR A 81 -7.58 -20.28 16.69
N ASN A 82 -8.66 -20.11 15.92
CA ASN A 82 -9.45 -21.20 15.36
C ASN A 82 -8.89 -21.77 14.04
N GLY A 83 -7.75 -21.26 13.55
CA GLY A 83 -7.12 -21.68 12.31
C GLY A 83 -7.58 -20.92 11.06
N ASP A 84 -8.58 -20.04 11.16
CA ASP A 84 -9.01 -19.22 10.03
C ASP A 84 -7.93 -18.19 9.68
N ALA A 85 -7.60 -18.09 8.40
CA ALA A 85 -6.69 -17.09 7.87
C ALA A 85 -7.43 -15.99 7.11
N PHE A 86 -6.91 -14.78 7.15
CA PHE A 86 -7.32 -13.68 6.27
C PHE A 86 -6.09 -12.94 5.76
N THR A 87 -6.07 -12.69 4.45
CA THR A 87 -4.93 -12.06 3.79
C THR A 87 -5.26 -10.62 3.38
N ASN A 88 -4.36 -9.70 3.68
CA ASN A 88 -4.34 -8.38 3.04
C ASN A 88 -3.15 -8.32 2.08
N MET A 89 -3.42 -8.03 0.81
CA MET A 89 -2.41 -7.86 -0.24
C MET A 89 -2.26 -6.38 -0.56
N PHE A 90 -1.05 -5.89 -0.74
CA PHE A 90 -0.80 -4.49 -1.06
C PHE A 90 0.08 -4.37 -2.30
N GLU A 91 -0.31 -3.47 -3.18
CA GLU A 91 0.58 -2.87 -4.17
C GLU A 91 0.93 -1.46 -3.70
N LEU A 92 2.21 -1.13 -3.72
CA LEU A 92 2.77 0.13 -3.29
C LEU A 92 3.29 0.89 -4.49
N LYS A 93 3.02 2.20 -4.51
CA LYS A 93 3.67 3.09 -5.46
C LYS A 93 4.16 4.34 -4.78
N CYS A 94 5.41 4.68 -5.00
CA CYS A 94 6.02 5.86 -4.42
C CYS A 94 6.42 6.86 -5.51
N GLU A 95 5.98 8.11 -5.34
CA GLU A 95 6.47 9.20 -6.16
C GLU A 95 7.91 9.53 -5.75
N SER A 96 8.74 9.81 -6.74
CA SER A 96 10.11 10.31 -6.62
C SER A 96 10.30 11.47 -7.59
N SER A 97 11.32 12.29 -7.35
CA SER A 97 11.71 13.36 -8.28
C SER A 97 12.00 12.83 -9.69
N GLY A 98 12.47 11.57 -9.80
CA GLY A 98 12.81 10.91 -11.06
C GLY A 98 11.64 10.28 -11.83
N ASN A 99 10.52 9.93 -11.17
CA ASN A 99 9.35 9.31 -11.83
C ASN A 99 8.06 10.12 -11.71
N SER A 100 8.07 11.34 -11.18
CA SER A 100 6.87 12.16 -10.95
C SER A 100 5.95 12.26 -12.20
N GLY A 101 6.53 12.35 -13.41
CA GLY A 101 5.77 12.38 -14.66
C GLY A 101 5.08 11.06 -15.07
N LYS A 102 5.55 9.91 -14.54
CA LYS A 102 5.01 8.57 -14.82
C LYS A 102 4.19 8.00 -13.66
N PHE A 103 4.35 8.53 -12.45
CA PHE A 103 3.74 8.04 -11.22
C PHE A 103 2.24 7.71 -11.38
N ARG A 104 1.45 8.63 -11.95
CA ARG A 104 0.01 8.42 -12.17
C ARG A 104 -0.28 7.21 -13.08
N THR A 105 0.53 7.01 -14.11
CA THR A 105 0.38 5.88 -15.04
C THR A 105 0.80 4.57 -14.37
N GLU A 106 1.86 4.60 -13.56
CA GLU A 106 2.34 3.44 -12.79
C GLU A 106 1.30 3.00 -11.76
N VAL A 107 0.71 3.93 -10.98
CA VAL A 107 -0.37 3.59 -10.03
C VAL A 107 -1.60 3.01 -10.77
N LYS A 108 -1.94 3.54 -11.96
CA LYS A 108 -3.03 2.99 -12.77
C LYS A 108 -2.73 1.56 -13.24
N ALA A 109 -1.48 1.25 -13.53
CA ALA A 109 -1.06 -0.11 -13.87
C ALA A 109 -1.26 -1.05 -12.67
N ASP A 110 -0.91 -0.61 -11.46
CA ASP A 110 -1.15 -1.38 -10.23
C ASP A 110 -2.66 -1.60 -9.98
N CYS A 111 -3.48 -0.56 -10.19
CA CYS A 111 -4.93 -0.69 -10.12
C CYS A 111 -5.47 -1.73 -11.11
N ALA A 112 -4.98 -1.72 -12.35
CA ALA A 112 -5.37 -2.69 -13.37
C ALA A 112 -4.93 -4.11 -13.01
N LYS A 113 -3.73 -4.25 -12.43
CA LYS A 113 -3.18 -5.51 -11.93
C LYS A 113 -4.09 -6.12 -10.84
N ILE A 114 -4.50 -5.35 -9.83
CA ILE A 114 -5.44 -5.83 -8.81
C ILE A 114 -6.83 -6.14 -9.39
N ASN A 115 -7.35 -5.28 -10.27
CA ASN A 115 -8.69 -5.46 -10.84
C ASN A 115 -8.80 -6.71 -11.70
N ASN A 116 -7.80 -6.98 -12.54
CA ASN A 116 -7.84 -8.03 -13.54
C ASN A 116 -7.11 -9.31 -13.10
N GLY A 117 -6.29 -9.22 -12.04
CA GLY A 117 -5.54 -10.36 -11.54
C GLY A 117 -6.44 -11.46 -10.99
N VAL A 118 -6.09 -12.70 -11.32
CA VAL A 118 -6.63 -13.92 -10.71
C VAL A 118 -5.70 -14.30 -9.57
N TRP A 119 -6.20 -14.31 -8.34
CA TRP A 119 -5.37 -14.60 -7.17
C TRP A 119 -5.20 -16.11 -6.98
N ASN A 120 -4.06 -16.51 -6.41
CA ASN A 120 -3.88 -17.87 -5.96
C ASN A 120 -4.85 -18.15 -4.79
N ALA A 121 -5.65 -19.21 -4.92
CA ALA A 121 -6.70 -19.56 -3.96
C ALA A 121 -6.17 -19.78 -2.52
N LYS A 122 -4.88 -20.08 -2.34
CA LYS A 122 -4.27 -20.25 -1.02
C LYS A 122 -4.31 -18.98 -0.14
N TYR A 123 -4.48 -17.81 -0.75
CA TYR A 123 -4.56 -16.54 -0.04
C TYR A 123 -6.00 -16.13 0.30
N ASN A 124 -7.01 -16.92 -0.10
CA ASN A 124 -8.41 -16.60 0.18
C ASN A 124 -8.78 -16.93 1.65
N PRO A 125 -9.65 -16.11 2.29
CA PRO A 125 -10.16 -14.82 1.82
C PRO A 125 -9.06 -13.74 1.79
N CYS A 126 -9.04 -12.95 0.70
CA CYS A 126 -8.04 -11.91 0.47
C CYS A 126 -8.72 -10.55 0.23
N LYS A 127 -8.16 -9.50 0.82
CA LYS A 127 -8.47 -8.11 0.48
C LYS A 127 -7.24 -7.43 -0.09
N ALA A 128 -7.38 -6.89 -1.28
CA ALA A 128 -6.30 -6.26 -2.02
C ALA A 128 -6.37 -4.74 -1.88
N TRP A 129 -5.22 -4.09 -1.72
CA TRP A 129 -5.06 -2.67 -1.47
C TRP A 129 -4.05 -2.09 -2.47
N ILE A 130 -4.35 -0.94 -3.07
CA ILE A 130 -3.33 -0.07 -3.66
C ILE A 130 -2.96 0.95 -2.58
N VAL A 131 -1.68 1.26 -2.35
CA VAL A 131 -1.27 2.40 -1.52
C VAL A 131 -0.25 3.24 -2.30
N ALA A 132 -0.60 4.48 -2.59
CA ALA A 132 0.26 5.38 -3.35
C ALA A 132 0.71 6.57 -2.49
N PHE A 133 2.02 6.82 -2.45
CA PHE A 133 2.65 7.96 -1.76
C PHE A 133 2.99 9.06 -2.75
N GLY A 134 2.17 10.10 -2.82
CA GLY A 134 2.46 11.31 -3.60
C GLY A 134 3.05 12.40 -2.72
N VAL A 135 4.14 13.01 -3.16
CA VAL A 135 4.90 14.04 -2.44
C VAL A 135 4.73 15.41 -3.11
N SER A 136 4.56 15.46 -4.43
CA SER A 136 4.42 16.69 -5.19
C SER A 136 2.99 17.24 -5.16
N LYS A 137 2.83 18.56 -5.31
CA LYS A 137 1.49 19.17 -5.46
C LYS A 137 0.82 18.79 -6.79
N THR A 138 1.61 18.40 -7.79
CA THR A 138 1.18 18.04 -9.14
C THR A 138 0.38 16.75 -9.22
N VAL A 139 0.33 15.95 -8.15
CA VAL A 139 -0.53 14.76 -8.03
C VAL A 139 -1.83 15.02 -7.24
N GLY A 140 -2.12 16.25 -6.83
CA GLY A 140 -3.21 16.59 -5.91
C GLY A 140 -4.64 16.19 -6.31
N ASP A 141 -4.90 16.02 -7.61
CA ASP A 141 -6.19 15.59 -8.18
C ASP A 141 -6.15 14.15 -8.74
N PHE A 142 -5.14 13.38 -8.35
CA PHE A 142 -5.05 11.99 -8.76
C PHE A 142 -6.09 11.14 -8.02
N VAL A 143 -6.67 10.18 -8.74
CA VAL A 143 -7.68 9.25 -8.25
C VAL A 143 -7.16 7.83 -8.44
N VAL A 144 -7.20 7.04 -7.37
CA VAL A 144 -6.83 5.63 -7.37
C VAL A 144 -8.11 4.80 -7.39
N GLY A 145 -8.19 3.82 -8.28
CA GLY A 145 -9.35 2.95 -8.36
C GLY A 145 -9.54 2.25 -9.70
N GLY A 146 -10.73 1.68 -9.87
CA GLY A 146 -11.21 0.99 -11.05
C GLY A 146 -12.53 0.30 -10.71
N ALA A 147 -13.12 -0.44 -11.65
CA ALA A 147 -14.49 -0.96 -11.49
C ALA A 147 -14.72 -1.77 -10.21
N ASN A 148 -13.68 -2.45 -9.69
CA ASN A 148 -13.76 -3.28 -8.48
C ASN A 148 -13.03 -2.67 -7.27
N LEU A 149 -12.53 -1.44 -7.36
CA LEU A 149 -11.81 -0.74 -6.29
C LEU A 149 -12.65 0.40 -5.73
N LYS A 150 -12.80 0.46 -4.41
CA LYS A 150 -13.38 1.62 -3.72
C LYS A 150 -12.30 2.66 -3.44
N GLU A 151 -12.47 3.88 -3.93
CA GLU A 151 -11.50 4.98 -3.78
C GLU A 151 -11.45 5.54 -2.34
N TYR A 152 -10.25 5.87 -1.89
CA TYR A 152 -9.99 6.66 -0.70
C TYR A 152 -8.72 7.52 -0.86
N HIS A 153 -8.66 8.67 -0.18
CA HIS A 153 -7.41 9.42 -0.01
C HIS A 153 -7.31 10.13 1.35
N ARG A 154 -6.08 10.30 1.85
CA ARG A 154 -5.75 11.11 3.03
C ARG A 154 -4.53 11.97 2.75
N LYS A 155 -4.60 13.25 3.11
CA LYS A 155 -3.46 14.17 3.06
C LYS A 155 -2.87 14.28 4.46
N ILE A 156 -1.56 14.10 4.57
CA ILE A 156 -0.80 14.23 5.83
C ILE A 156 0.30 15.27 5.65
N GLN A 157 0.69 15.92 6.75
CA GLN A 157 1.76 16.91 6.76
C GLN A 157 3.03 16.28 7.28
N ALA A 158 3.89 15.90 6.36
CA ALA A 158 5.12 15.19 6.62
C ALA A 158 6.32 16.16 6.54
N GLY A 159 6.77 16.69 7.69
CA GLY A 159 8.02 17.47 7.73
C GLY A 159 8.01 18.71 6.84
N GLY A 160 6.83 19.35 6.71
CA GLY A 160 6.57 20.47 5.80
C GLY A 160 6.31 20.07 4.34
N THR A 161 6.32 18.78 4.03
CA THR A 161 5.92 18.20 2.75
C THR A 161 4.54 17.58 2.89
N GLN A 162 3.61 17.95 2.01
CA GLN A 162 2.31 17.30 1.99
C GLN A 162 2.44 15.96 1.29
N ILE A 163 2.19 14.87 2.02
CA ILE A 163 2.05 13.55 1.40
C ILE A 163 0.57 13.30 1.20
N THR A 164 0.20 12.90 -0.01
CA THR A 164 -1.13 12.36 -0.28
C THR A 164 -1.01 10.85 -0.39
N LEU A 165 -1.74 10.16 0.48
CA LEU A 165 -1.92 8.73 0.46
C LEU A 165 -3.22 8.45 -0.27
N TRP A 166 -3.16 7.61 -1.28
CA TRP A 166 -4.35 7.05 -1.90
C TRP A 166 -4.42 5.57 -1.67
N TRP A 167 -5.62 5.06 -1.47
CA TRP A 167 -5.83 3.62 -1.55
C TRP A 167 -7.14 3.22 -2.20
N GLY A 168 -7.11 2.03 -2.78
CA GLY A 168 -8.26 1.39 -3.40
C GLY A 168 -8.35 -0.06 -2.97
N THR A 169 -9.56 -0.59 -2.75
CA THR A 169 -9.70 -2.00 -2.30
C THR A 169 -10.60 -2.88 -3.12
N ARG A 170 -10.16 -4.13 -3.36
CA ARG A 170 -10.97 -5.24 -3.86
C ARG A 170 -11.08 -6.30 -2.74
N SER A 171 -12.29 -6.79 -2.51
CA SER A 171 -12.62 -7.83 -1.51
C SER A 171 -13.32 -9.00 -2.16
#